data_AF-A0A2P2L8Q3-F1
#
_entry.id   AF-A0A2P2L8Q3-F1
#
_cell.length_a   1.000
_cell.length_b   1.000
_cell.length_c   1.000
_cell.angle_alpha   90.00
_cell.angle_beta   90.00
_cell.angle_gamma   90.00
#
_symmetry.space_group_name_H-M   'P 1'
#
loop_
_entity.id
_entity.type
_entity.pdbx_description
1 polymer ?
#
loop_
_entity_poly.entity_id
_entity_poly.type
_entity_poly.pdbx_seq_one_letter_code
_entity_poly.pdbx_strand_id
1 'polypeptide(L)'
;MQIAQSIQTQLTDFRSYEGQDMYTGEKIVPIKLDLRVNHTLIKDQFLWDLNNFDSDPEEFARTFCKDLGIKDPEVGPAVAFAIREQLYEIAIQNVATARESRITKKGRRVAEHVPVSKAGGIPVDLMKIFSNKYSIVRKRKEWDLYEPIVDLLSNEELDALEAKEERNAR
;
A
#
# COMPACT_ATOMS: atom_id res chain seq x y z
N MET A 1 7.72 -15.04 -25.79
CA MET A 1 6.91 -13.82 -25.56
C MET A 1 7.33 -13.21 -24.24
N GLN A 2 7.87 -11.98 -24.28
CA GLN A 2 8.37 -11.28 -23.10
C GLN A 2 7.27 -11.02 -22.04
N ILE A 3 6.04 -10.74 -22.48
CA ILE A 3 4.88 -10.51 -21.59
C ILE A 3 4.55 -11.76 -20.78
N ALA A 4 4.42 -12.90 -21.44
CA ALA A 4 4.10 -14.17 -20.77
C ALA A 4 5.19 -14.53 -19.75
N GLN A 5 6.46 -14.32 -20.09
CA GLN A 5 7.58 -14.54 -19.15
C GLN A 5 7.47 -13.64 -17.92
N SER A 6 7.17 -12.34 -18.09
CA SER A 6 6.99 -11.41 -16.97
C SER A 6 5.87 -11.85 -16.01
N ILE A 7 4.71 -12.25 -16.55
CA ILE A 7 3.59 -12.74 -15.74
C ILE A 7 3.98 -14.01 -14.98
N GLN A 8 4.67 -14.96 -15.63
CA GLN A 8 5.11 -16.19 -14.99
C GLN A 8 6.13 -15.93 -13.87
N THR A 9 7.04 -14.96 -14.05
CA THR A 9 7.97 -14.53 -13.00
C THR A 9 7.21 -13.98 -11.80
N GLN A 10 6.29 -13.03 -12.00
CA GLN A 10 5.49 -12.46 -10.90
C GLN A 10 4.71 -13.53 -10.12
N LEU A 11 4.11 -14.50 -10.82
CA LEU A 11 3.42 -15.63 -10.20
C LEU A 11 4.36 -16.55 -9.41
N THR A 12 5.55 -16.80 -9.95
CA THR A 12 6.57 -17.64 -9.29
C THR A 12 7.04 -16.98 -8.00
N ASP A 13 7.31 -15.67 -8.04
CA ASP A 13 7.72 -14.89 -6.89
C ASP A 13 6.63 -14.88 -5.81
N PHE A 14 5.37 -14.64 -6.19
CA PHE A 14 4.23 -14.69 -5.27
C PHE A 14 4.14 -16.05 -4.54
N ARG A 15 4.23 -17.15 -5.29
CA ARG A 15 4.16 -18.52 -4.73
C ARG A 15 5.31 -18.83 -3.78
N SER A 16 6.46 -18.18 -3.91
CA SER A 16 7.59 -18.38 -2.99
C SER A 16 7.31 -17.94 -1.54
N TYR A 17 6.26 -17.13 -1.34
CA TYR A 17 5.79 -16.67 -0.04
C TYR A 17 4.64 -17.51 0.55
N GLU A 18 4.04 -18.42 -0.24
CA GLU A 18 2.98 -19.32 0.24
C GLU A 18 3.48 -20.18 1.42
N GLY A 19 2.66 -20.27 2.48
CA GLY A 19 2.98 -21.07 3.68
C GLY A 19 4.00 -20.44 4.63
N GLN A 20 4.49 -19.22 4.38
CA GLN A 20 5.19 -18.43 5.38
C GLN A 20 4.16 -17.74 6.29
N ASP A 21 4.47 -17.61 7.59
CA ASP A 21 3.65 -16.80 8.51
C ASP A 21 3.73 -15.32 8.10
N MET A 22 2.89 -14.91 7.16
CA MET A 22 2.75 -13.51 6.72
C MET A 22 2.05 -12.65 7.79
N TYR A 23 1.31 -13.29 8.70
CA TYR A 23 0.51 -12.65 9.74
C TYR A 23 1.26 -12.68 11.07
N THR A 24 1.92 -11.58 11.39
CA THR A 24 2.65 -11.40 12.66
C THR A 24 1.80 -10.55 13.62
N GLY A 25 0.76 -11.16 14.21
CA GLY A 25 -0.08 -10.55 15.26
C GLY A 25 -1.12 -9.53 14.76
N GLU A 26 -1.89 -8.96 15.71
CA GLU A 26 -2.76 -7.79 15.49
C GLU A 26 -1.93 -6.72 14.75
N LYS A 27 -2.28 -6.38 13.50
CA LYS A 27 -1.48 -5.49 12.66
C LYS A 27 -2.37 -4.65 11.75
N ILE A 28 -2.56 -3.40 12.15
CA ILE A 28 -3.24 -2.37 11.38
C ILE A 28 -2.20 -1.56 10.59
N VAL A 29 -2.38 -1.45 9.28
CA VAL A 29 -1.40 -0.80 8.40
C VAL A 29 -2.03 0.37 7.65
N PRO A 30 -1.30 1.48 7.43
CA PRO A 30 -1.80 2.56 6.60
C PRO A 30 -1.78 2.14 5.12
N ILE A 31 -2.88 2.36 4.43
CA ILE A 31 -3.00 2.26 2.97
C ILE A 31 -3.11 3.68 2.41
N LYS A 32 -2.36 3.97 1.37
CA LYS A 32 -2.34 5.27 0.70
C LYS A 32 -2.80 5.11 -0.74
N LEU A 33 -3.83 5.83 -1.14
CA LEU A 33 -4.26 5.94 -2.52
C LEU A 33 -3.68 7.24 -3.09
N ASP A 34 -2.95 7.12 -4.20
CA ASP A 34 -2.56 8.23 -5.07
C ASP A 34 -2.70 7.71 -6.50
N LEU A 35 -3.92 7.79 -7.02
CA LEU A 35 -4.32 7.13 -8.27
C LEU A 35 -4.83 8.16 -9.28
N ARG A 36 -4.43 7.98 -10.54
CA ARG A 36 -5.01 8.67 -11.70
C ARG A 36 -5.65 7.62 -12.61
N VAL A 37 -6.97 7.68 -12.73
CA VAL A 37 -7.74 6.79 -13.59
C VAL A 37 -8.56 7.65 -14.52
N ASN A 38 -8.21 7.65 -15.81
CA ASN A 38 -8.81 8.52 -16.81
C ASN A 38 -8.77 9.99 -16.36
N HIS A 39 -9.94 10.59 -16.13
CA HIS A 39 -10.13 11.95 -15.67
C HIS A 39 -10.19 12.08 -14.14
N THR A 40 -10.17 10.99 -13.40
CA THR A 40 -10.36 11.00 -11.94
C THR A 40 -9.02 10.89 -11.23
N LEU A 41 -8.69 11.88 -10.41
CA LEU A 41 -7.60 11.82 -9.45
C LEU A 41 -8.15 11.48 -8.06
N ILE A 42 -7.49 10.55 -7.37
CA ILE A 42 -7.91 10.08 -6.06
C ILE A 42 -6.71 10.11 -5.13
N LYS A 43 -6.84 10.85 -4.05
CA LYS A 43 -5.87 10.86 -2.95
C LYS A 43 -6.57 10.57 -1.65
N ASP A 44 -6.15 9.50 -0.99
CA ASP A 44 -6.72 9.12 0.30
C ASP A 44 -5.69 8.36 1.14
N GLN A 45 -5.90 8.33 2.45
CA GLN A 45 -5.17 7.46 3.36
C GLN A 45 -6.13 6.90 4.40
N PHE A 46 -6.09 5.59 4.58
CA PHE A 46 -6.87 4.91 5.61
C PHE A 46 -6.05 3.82 6.29
N LEU A 47 -6.63 3.20 7.31
CA LEU A 47 -6.01 2.11 8.05
C LEU A 47 -6.71 0.80 7.67
N TRP A 48 -5.92 -0.24 7.41
CA TRP A 48 -6.40 -1.57 7.05
C TRP A 48 -5.96 -2.60 8.09
N ASP A 49 -6.88 -3.43 8.57
CA ASP A 49 -6.57 -4.53 9.49
C ASP A 49 -6.20 -5.78 8.70
N LEU A 50 -4.98 -6.27 8.87
CA LEU A 50 -4.48 -7.48 8.21
C LEU A 50 -5.07 -8.78 8.75
N ASN A 51 -5.69 -8.76 9.94
CA ASN A 51 -6.28 -9.95 10.55
C ASN A 51 -7.79 -10.04 10.35
N ASN A 52 -8.41 -9.02 9.75
CA ASN A 52 -9.81 -9.06 9.40
C ASN A 52 -9.99 -9.76 8.05
N PHE A 53 -10.17 -11.08 8.08
CA PHE A 53 -10.37 -11.91 6.89
C PHE A 53 -11.69 -11.62 6.15
N ASP A 54 -12.63 -10.92 6.79
CA ASP A 54 -13.87 -10.48 6.15
C ASP A 54 -13.68 -9.14 5.39
N SER A 55 -12.51 -8.49 5.48
CA SER A 55 -12.22 -7.27 4.72
C SER A 55 -11.88 -7.59 3.27
N ASP A 56 -12.82 -7.36 2.37
CA ASP A 56 -12.65 -7.48 0.91
C ASP A 56 -12.28 -6.11 0.29
N PRO A 57 -11.08 -5.94 -0.30
CA PRO A 57 -10.68 -4.72 -1.01
C PRO A 57 -11.67 -4.28 -2.10
N GLU A 58 -12.30 -5.23 -2.78
CA GLU A 58 -13.26 -4.99 -3.85
C GLU A 58 -14.58 -4.45 -3.29
N GLU A 59 -15.05 -4.97 -2.15
CA GLU A 59 -16.21 -4.42 -1.45
C GLU A 59 -15.95 -3.02 -0.90
N PHE A 60 -14.77 -2.79 -0.32
CA PHE A 60 -14.34 -1.47 0.09
C PHE A 60 -14.34 -0.49 -1.08
N ALA A 61 -13.71 -0.86 -2.20
CA ALA A 61 -13.62 0.00 -3.38
C ALA A 61 -15.00 0.33 -3.98
N ARG A 62 -15.93 -0.64 -4.02
CA ARG A 62 -17.32 -0.40 -4.46
C ARG A 62 -18.02 0.63 -3.57
N THR A 63 -17.86 0.49 -2.25
CA THR A 63 -18.46 1.40 -1.28
C THR A 63 -17.83 2.79 -1.37
N PHE A 64 -16.50 2.86 -1.44
CA PHE A 64 -15.73 4.09 -1.63
C PHE A 64 -16.20 4.88 -2.87
N CYS A 65 -16.34 4.21 -4.02
CA CYS A 65 -16.82 4.88 -5.24
C CYS A 65 -18.26 5.38 -5.09
N LYS A 66 -19.13 4.59 -4.45
CA LYS A 66 -20.53 4.94 -4.20
C LYS A 66 -20.65 6.16 -3.30
N ASP A 67 -19.89 6.21 -2.21
CA ASP A 67 -19.95 7.27 -1.20
C ASP A 67 -19.41 8.60 -1.74
N LEU A 68 -18.37 8.54 -2.58
CA LEU A 68 -17.78 9.73 -3.22
C LEU A 68 -18.46 10.10 -4.55
N GLY A 69 -19.50 9.37 -4.96
CA GLY A 69 -20.23 9.65 -6.20
C GLY A 69 -19.42 9.46 -7.47
N ILE A 70 -18.37 8.63 -7.43
CA ILE A 70 -17.52 8.31 -8.57
C ILE A 70 -18.30 7.42 -9.53
N LYS A 71 -18.40 7.84 -10.79
CA LYS A 71 -19.17 7.14 -11.82
C LYS A 71 -18.32 6.31 -12.77
N ASP A 72 -17.02 6.58 -12.83
CA ASP A 72 -16.09 5.87 -13.70
C ASP A 72 -15.96 4.40 -13.21
N PRO A 73 -16.36 3.41 -14.04
CA PRO A 73 -16.32 2.01 -13.65
C PRO A 73 -14.90 1.45 -13.50
N GLU A 74 -13.87 2.11 -14.03
CA GLU A 74 -12.47 1.66 -13.94
C GLU A 74 -11.83 2.05 -12.61
N VAL A 75 -12.37 3.05 -11.91
CA VAL A 75 -11.85 3.52 -10.63
C VAL A 75 -11.94 2.45 -9.55
N GLY A 76 -13.09 1.79 -9.40
CA GLY A 76 -13.30 0.77 -8.36
C GLY A 76 -12.27 -0.35 -8.43
N PRO A 77 -12.08 -1.01 -9.59
CA PRO A 77 -11.02 -1.99 -9.79
C PRO A 77 -9.62 -1.45 -9.51
N ALA A 78 -9.29 -0.22 -9.92
CA ALA A 78 -8.00 0.39 -9.66
C ALA A 78 -7.72 0.61 -8.16
N VAL A 79 -8.73 1.06 -7.40
CA VAL A 79 -8.64 1.21 -5.94
C VAL A 79 -8.42 -0.16 -5.28
N ALA A 80 -9.21 -1.17 -5.64
CA ALA A 80 -9.05 -2.51 -5.08
C ALA A 80 -7.67 -3.11 -5.38
N PHE A 81 -7.17 -2.91 -6.60
CA PHE A 81 -5.83 -3.34 -7.00
C PHE A 81 -4.74 -2.66 -6.16
N ALA A 82 -4.81 -1.33 -6.01
CA ALA A 82 -3.84 -0.56 -5.23
C ALA A 82 -3.79 -0.97 -3.74
N ILE A 83 -4.94 -1.34 -3.17
CA ILE A 83 -5.01 -1.90 -1.82
C ILE A 83 -4.28 -3.25 -1.80
N ARG A 84 -4.65 -4.19 -2.67
CA ARG A 84 -4.05 -5.53 -2.72
C ARG A 84 -2.53 -5.51 -2.93
N GLU A 85 -2.06 -4.62 -3.79
CA GLU A 85 -0.63 -4.42 -4.06
C GLU A 85 0.12 -4.00 -2.79
N GLN A 86 -0.36 -2.97 -2.10
CA GLN A 86 0.25 -2.52 -0.83
C GLN A 86 0.21 -3.60 0.25
N LEU A 87 -0.90 -4.34 0.37
CA LEU A 87 -1.01 -5.45 1.33
C LEU A 87 0.02 -6.54 1.03
N TYR A 88 0.24 -6.86 -0.25
CA TYR A 88 1.24 -7.82 -0.68
C TYR A 88 2.67 -7.36 -0.36
N GLU A 89 3.02 -6.11 -0.66
CA GLU A 89 4.33 -5.53 -0.33
C GLU A 89 4.61 -5.57 1.18
N ILE A 90 3.62 -5.16 1.98
CA ILE A 90 3.71 -5.20 3.44
C ILE A 90 3.94 -6.63 3.92
N ALA A 91 3.28 -7.61 3.32
CA ALA A 91 3.45 -9.01 3.71
C ALA A 91 4.84 -9.55 3.35
N ILE A 92 5.35 -9.24 2.16
CA ILE A 92 6.74 -9.59 1.77
C ILE A 92 7.74 -8.99 2.76
N GLN A 93 7.58 -7.71 3.10
CA GLN A 93 8.46 -7.03 4.04
C GLN A 93 8.45 -7.69 5.43
N ASN A 94 7.29 -8.19 5.88
CA ASN A 94 7.18 -8.92 7.15
C ASN A 94 7.93 -10.26 7.10
N VAL A 95 7.82 -10.98 5.98
CA VAL A 95 8.55 -12.25 5.80
C VAL A 95 10.06 -12.01 5.73
N ALA A 96 10.50 -10.97 5.01
CA ALA A 96 11.91 -10.62 4.90
C ALA A 96 12.53 -10.26 6.26
N THR A 97 11.87 -9.38 7.03
CA THR A 97 12.30 -8.99 8.38
C THR A 97 12.30 -10.16 9.36
N ALA A 98 11.30 -11.06 9.27
CA ALA A 98 11.27 -12.28 10.07
C ALA A 98 12.45 -13.22 9.75
N ARG A 99 12.78 -13.41 8.46
CA ARG A 99 13.94 -14.21 8.03
C ARG A 99 15.26 -13.65 8.55
N GLU A 100 15.46 -12.34 8.47
CA GLU A 100 16.68 -11.67 8.95
C GLU A 100 16.87 -11.81 10.48
N SER A 101 15.77 -11.70 11.24
CA SER A 101 15.80 -11.88 12.70
C SER A 101 16.18 -13.32 13.15
N ARG A 102 15.87 -14.33 12.33
CA ARG A 102 16.25 -15.73 12.58
C ARG A 102 17.73 -15.97 12.29
N ILE A 103 18.29 -15.32 11.27
CA ILE A 103 19.69 -15.45 10.86
C ILE A 103 20.63 -14.81 11.89
N THR A 104 20.27 -13.63 12.41
CA THR A 104 21.07 -12.92 13.42
C THR A 104 21.20 -13.66 14.76
N LYS A 105 20.23 -14.50 15.15
CA LYS A 105 20.34 -15.36 16.33
C LYS A 105 21.38 -16.49 16.19
N LYS A 106 21.77 -16.86 14.97
CA LYS A 106 22.79 -17.89 14.71
C LYS A 106 24.23 -17.32 14.66
N GLY A 107 24.39 -16.00 14.72
CA GLY A 107 25.65 -15.30 14.45
C GLY A 107 26.19 -14.41 15.57
N ARG A 108 25.84 -14.61 16.84
CA ARG A 108 26.48 -13.87 17.95
C ARG A 108 27.92 -14.34 18.17
N ARG A 109 28.86 -13.84 17.35
CA ARG A 109 30.12 -13.21 17.78
C ARG A 109 30.52 -12.11 16.78
N VAL A 110 30.63 -10.89 17.29
CA VAL A 110 31.35 -9.70 16.78
C VAL A 110 30.58 -8.71 15.87
N ALA A 111 30.42 -7.49 16.43
CA ALA A 111 30.44 -6.10 15.90
C ALA A 111 30.43 -5.86 14.37
N GLU A 112 29.91 -4.77 13.80
CA GLU A 112 29.38 -3.47 14.24
C GLU A 112 28.58 -2.86 13.06
N HIS A 113 27.75 -1.85 13.35
CA HIS A 113 27.00 -0.94 12.46
C HIS A 113 27.44 -0.75 10.99
N VAL A 114 26.47 -0.73 10.06
CA VAL A 114 26.16 0.40 9.12
C VAL A 114 24.72 0.24 8.58
N PRO A 115 23.81 1.25 8.62
CA PRO A 115 22.65 1.31 7.74
C PRO A 115 22.81 2.42 6.68
N VAL A 116 22.62 2.08 5.39
CA VAL A 116 22.53 3.05 4.29
C VAL A 116 21.24 2.80 3.48
N SER A 117 20.30 3.71 3.72
CA SER A 117 19.45 4.48 2.78
C SER A 117 18.50 3.83 1.75
N LYS A 118 17.22 4.18 1.96
CA LYS A 118 16.20 4.72 1.02
C LYS A 118 15.52 3.80 -0.01
N ALA A 119 14.31 3.36 0.35
CA ALA A 119 13.09 3.51 -0.44
C ALA A 119 11.90 3.68 0.52
N GLY A 120 10.87 4.44 0.10
CA GLY A 120 9.85 5.03 0.95
C GLY A 120 8.91 4.04 1.65
N GLY A 121 8.38 4.49 2.80
CA GLY A 121 7.45 3.75 3.65
C GLY A 121 8.15 3.22 4.90
N ILE A 122 8.30 4.05 5.94
CA ILE A 122 8.70 3.52 7.24
C ILE A 122 7.59 2.57 7.70
N PRO A 123 7.86 1.26 7.90
CA PRO A 123 6.88 0.38 8.49
C PRO A 123 6.57 0.92 9.88
N VAL A 124 5.34 1.38 10.06
CA VAL A 124 4.92 2.00 11.31
C VAL A 124 4.84 0.88 12.34
N ASP A 125 5.83 0.83 13.24
CA ASP A 125 5.90 -0.16 14.32
C ASP A 125 4.65 -0.07 15.19
N LEU A 126 3.87 -1.14 15.16
CA LEU A 126 2.58 -1.22 15.81
C LEU A 126 2.67 -1.14 17.34
N MET A 127 3.82 -1.50 17.92
CA MET A 127 4.07 -1.30 19.35
C MET A 127 4.05 0.18 19.73
N LYS A 128 4.29 1.10 18.79
CA LYS A 128 4.13 2.56 18.99
C LYS A 128 2.71 3.06 18.71
N ILE A 129 1.90 2.31 17.96
CA ILE A 129 0.50 2.68 17.66
C ILE A 129 -0.44 2.24 18.80
N PHE A 130 -0.25 1.06 19.38
CA PHE A 130 -1.22 0.47 20.33
C PHE A 130 -0.79 0.47 21.80
N SER A 131 0.39 0.99 22.15
CA SER A 131 0.74 1.23 23.55
C SER A 131 -0.05 2.41 24.12
N ASN A 132 -1.22 2.14 24.71
CA ASN A 132 -1.98 3.02 25.63
C ASN A 132 -2.32 4.45 25.13
N LYS A 133 -2.31 4.70 23.80
CA LYS A 133 -2.35 6.06 23.20
C LYS A 133 -3.30 6.24 21.99
N TYR A 134 -4.17 5.29 21.68
CA TYR A 134 -5.14 5.48 20.59
C TYR A 134 -6.37 6.25 21.09
N SER A 135 -6.72 7.30 20.36
CA SER A 135 -7.93 8.11 20.56
C SER A 135 -8.86 7.80 19.41
N ILE A 136 -10.14 7.52 19.69
CA ILE A 136 -11.20 7.39 18.67
C ILE A 136 -11.23 8.64 17.80
N VAL A 137 -10.92 9.80 18.39
CA VAL A 137 -10.83 11.09 17.70
C VAL A 137 -9.41 11.28 17.17
N ARG A 138 -9.26 11.43 15.85
CA ARG A 138 -8.00 11.82 15.21
C ARG A 138 -7.57 13.21 15.69
N LYS A 139 -6.26 13.42 15.85
CA LYS A 139 -5.74 14.77 16.15
C LYS A 139 -6.02 15.69 14.96
N ARG A 140 -6.39 16.94 15.23
CA ARG A 140 -6.70 17.92 14.18
C ARG A 140 -5.62 18.05 13.10
N LYS A 141 -4.34 17.93 13.46
CA LYS A 141 -3.20 18.01 12.51
C LYS A 141 -3.12 16.82 11.55
N GLU A 142 -3.86 15.76 11.80
CA GLU A 142 -3.87 14.54 10.99
C GLU A 142 -5.15 14.44 10.15
N TRP A 143 -6.09 15.38 10.25
CA TRP A 143 -7.37 15.31 9.54
C TRP A 143 -7.16 15.36 8.02
N ASP A 144 -6.38 16.33 7.55
CA ASP A 144 -6.07 16.53 6.12
C ASP A 144 -5.39 15.31 5.47
N LEU A 145 -4.80 14.41 6.28
CA LEU A 145 -4.16 13.20 5.77
C LEU A 145 -5.16 12.08 5.48
N TYR A 146 -6.30 12.05 6.17
CA TYR A 146 -7.29 10.96 6.12
C TYR A 146 -8.63 11.44 5.54
N GLU A 147 -8.59 12.55 4.82
CA GLU A 147 -9.72 13.06 4.04
C GLU A 147 -9.54 12.61 2.59
N PRO A 148 -10.52 11.88 2.01
CA PRO A 148 -10.44 11.51 0.61
C PRO A 148 -10.63 12.74 -0.27
N ILE A 149 -9.70 12.96 -1.19
CA ILE A 149 -9.73 14.01 -2.20
C ILE A 149 -9.98 13.33 -3.55
N VAL A 150 -11.03 13.79 -4.24
CA VAL A 150 -11.37 13.34 -5.60
C VAL A 150 -11.51 14.55 -6.51
N ASP A 151 -10.61 14.66 -7.48
CA ASP A 151 -10.62 15.74 -8.46
C ASP A 151 -10.95 15.17 -9.84
N LEU A 152 -11.80 15.86 -10.59
CA LEU A 152 -12.13 15.52 -11.98
C LEU A 152 -11.37 16.48 -12.91
N LEU A 153 -10.45 15.92 -13.70
CA LEU A 153 -9.64 16.62 -14.67
C LEU A 153 -10.41 16.86 -15.97
N SER A 154 -10.25 18.06 -16.51
CA SER A 154 -10.59 18.36 -17.90
C SER A 154 -9.65 17.64 -18.87
N ASN A 155 -10.06 17.54 -20.15
CA ASN A 155 -9.19 16.99 -21.20
C ASN A 155 -7.88 17.77 -21.31
N GLU A 156 -7.93 19.11 -21.18
CA GLU A 156 -6.74 19.96 -21.26
C GLU A 156 -5.76 19.69 -20.11
N GLU A 157 -6.26 19.50 -18.88
CA GLU A 157 -5.42 19.14 -17.73
C GLU A 157 -4.83 17.74 -17.87
N LEU A 158 -5.60 16.79 -18.41
CA LEU A 158 -5.14 15.43 -18.68
C LEU A 158 -4.00 15.43 -19.71
N ASP A 159 -4.20 16.09 -20.84
CA ASP A 159 -3.20 16.21 -21.91
C ASP A 159 -1.92 16.91 -21.40
N ALA A 160 -2.08 17.95 -20.59
CA ALA A 160 -0.96 18.66 -19.98
C ALA A 160 -0.16 17.79 -19.00
N LEU A 161 -0.85 16.93 -18.22
CA LEU A 161 -0.21 15.98 -17.31
C LEU A 161 0.53 14.88 -18.07
N GLU A 162 -0.09 14.31 -19.10
CA GLU A 162 0.53 13.27 -19.94
C GLU A 162 1.78 13.81 -20.65
N ALA A 163 1.71 15.00 -21.24
CA ALA A 163 2.86 15.64 -21.87
C ALA A 163 4.02 15.90 -20.87
N LYS A 164 3.68 16.22 -19.62
CA LYS A 164 4.68 16.40 -18.55
C LYS A 164 5.29 15.07 -18.11
N GLU A 165 4.49 14.01 -17.99
CA GLU A 165 4.96 12.66 -17.66
C GLU A 165 5.89 12.10 -18.75
N GLU A 166 5.53 12.26 -20.03
CA GLU A 166 6.38 11.86 -21.15
C GLU A 166 7.72 12.60 -21.16
N ARG A 167 7.71 13.91 -20.88
CA ARG A 167 8.95 14.69 -20.79
C ARG A 167 9.84 14.22 -19.65
N ASN A 168 9.28 13.81 -18.53
CA ASN A 168 10.03 13.32 -17.37
C ASN A 168 10.56 11.89 -17.57
N ALA A 169 9.93 11.12 -18.46
CA ALA A 169 10.33 9.75 -18.79
C ALA A 169 11.45 9.66 -19.86
N ARG A 170 11.78 10.78 -20.52
CA ARG A 170 12.88 10.90 -21.51
C ARG A 170 14.17 11.41 -20.88
#